data_AF-A0A1F6FZS3-F1
#
_entry.id   AF-A0A1F6FZS3-F1
#
_cell.length_a   1.000
_cell.length_b   1.000
_cell.length_c   1.000
_cell.angle_alpha   90.00
_cell.angle_beta   90.00
_cell.angle_gamma   90.00
#
_symmetry.space_group_name_H-M   'P 1'
#
loop_
_entity.id
_entity.type
_entity.pdbx_description
1 polymer ?
#
loop_
_entity_poly.entity_id
_entity_poly.type
_entity_poly.pdbx_seq_one_letter_code
_entity_poly.pdbx_strand_id
1 'polypeptide(L)'
;AGAGAGAWVSAITVLGCSAIALTAFFRGEREITKTDWLCFIGALLGIVLWRITDEPLTAVVVVTVVDVFAFAPTFRKSYMKPHEETISTYVLSTLKYVLGIAALGSFNATTLLFPVAVCLLNSSLVTMLFIRRRQLKTTNA
;
A
#
# COMPACT_ATOMS: atom_id res chain seq x y z
N ALA A 1 -7.94 -24.74 -6.67
CA ALA A 1 -9.26 -24.10 -6.47
C ALA A 1 -9.65 -24.31 -5.00
N GLY A 2 -9.89 -23.24 -4.23
CA GLY A 2 -10.13 -23.36 -2.78
C GLY A 2 -9.99 -22.05 -1.97
N ALA A 3 -10.09 -20.88 -2.60
CA ALA A 3 -9.79 -19.60 -1.95
C ALA A 3 -10.87 -19.12 -0.94
N GLY A 4 -11.98 -19.85 -0.80
CA GLY A 4 -13.02 -19.60 0.21
C GLY A 4 -13.62 -18.20 0.19
N ALA A 5 -14.19 -17.77 1.31
CA ALA A 5 -14.71 -16.40 1.48
C ALA A 5 -13.63 -15.31 1.35
N GLY A 6 -12.36 -15.64 1.60
CA GLY A 6 -11.23 -14.72 1.43
C GLY A 6 -11.00 -14.28 -0.03
N ALA A 7 -11.39 -15.11 -0.99
CA ALA A 7 -11.36 -14.77 -2.41
C ALA A 7 -12.25 -13.57 -2.74
N TRP A 8 -13.41 -13.47 -2.09
CA TRP A 8 -14.39 -12.39 -2.32
C TRP A 8 -13.85 -11.05 -1.86
N VAL A 9 -13.18 -11.01 -0.71
CA VAL A 9 -12.52 -9.81 -0.19
C VAL A 9 -11.42 -9.33 -1.15
N SER A 10 -10.65 -10.29 -1.69
CA SER A 10 -9.60 -9.98 -2.67
C SER A 10 -10.20 -9.46 -3.99
N ALA A 11 -11.29 -10.07 -4.48
CA ALA A 11 -11.98 -9.62 -5.70
C ALA A 11 -12.56 -8.21 -5.57
N ILE A 12 -13.18 -7.88 -4.43
CA ILE A 12 -13.68 -6.52 -4.16
C ILE A 12 -12.52 -5.53 -4.12
N THR A 13 -11.38 -5.90 -3.51
CA THR A 13 -10.19 -5.05 -3.49
C THR A 13 -9.66 -4.79 -4.90
N VAL A 14 -9.57 -5.83 -5.75
CA VAL A 14 -9.15 -5.69 -7.15
C VAL A 14 -10.09 -4.77 -7.93
N LEU A 15 -11.41 -4.89 -7.74
CA LEU A 15 -12.38 -4.00 -8.38
C LEU A 15 -12.18 -2.54 -7.94
N GLY A 16 -11.98 -2.31 -6.64
CA GLY A 16 -11.69 -0.98 -6.09
C GLY A 16 -10.41 -0.37 -6.66
N CYS A 17 -9.30 -1.13 -6.64
CA CYS A 17 -8.03 -0.72 -7.22
C CYS A 17 -8.16 -0.43 -8.73
N SER A 18 -8.93 -1.24 -9.46
CA SER A 18 -9.16 -1.03 -10.90
C SER A 18 -9.95 0.25 -11.16
N ALA A 19 -10.98 0.54 -10.35
CA ALA A 19 -11.74 1.78 -10.46
C ALA A 19 -10.88 3.03 -10.18
N ILE A 20 -10.00 2.96 -9.17
CA ILE A 20 -9.02 4.00 -8.86
C ILE A 20 -8.03 4.16 -10.01
N ALA A 21 -7.49 3.07 -10.55
CA ALA A 21 -6.56 3.11 -11.67
C ALA A 21 -7.19 3.73 -12.92
N LEU A 22 -8.43 3.37 -13.26
CA LEU A 22 -9.18 3.96 -14.36
C LEU A 22 -9.41 5.46 -14.14
N THR A 23 -9.87 5.87 -12.96
CA THR A 23 -10.09 7.29 -12.67
C THR A 23 -8.79 8.08 -12.67
N ALA A 24 -7.69 7.53 -12.15
CA ALA A 24 -6.36 8.12 -12.22
C ALA A 24 -5.87 8.24 -13.67
N PHE A 25 -6.15 7.25 -14.53
CA PHE A 25 -5.77 7.30 -15.94
C PHE A 25 -6.48 8.43 -16.70
N PHE A 26 -7.76 8.68 -16.40
CA PHE A 26 -8.54 9.73 -17.08
C PHE A 26 -8.42 11.12 -16.45
N ARG A 27 -8.17 11.23 -15.14
CA ARG A 27 -8.20 12.50 -14.38
C ARG A 27 -6.94 12.83 -13.60
N GLY A 28 -5.93 11.96 -13.62
CA GLY A 28 -4.69 12.13 -12.84
C GLY A 28 -3.80 13.24 -13.39
N GLU A 29 -3.18 13.99 -12.48
CA GLU A 29 -2.13 14.96 -12.80
C GLU A 29 -0.95 14.24 -13.49
N ARG A 30 -0.58 14.70 -14.69
CA ARG A 30 0.46 14.08 -15.55
C ARG A 30 1.87 14.51 -15.18
N GLU A 31 2.20 14.62 -13.90
CA GLU A 31 3.58 14.83 -13.46
C GLU A 31 4.24 13.48 -13.15
N ILE A 32 4.71 12.80 -14.20
CA ILE A 32 5.47 11.54 -14.05
C ILE A 32 6.84 11.88 -13.45
N THR A 33 7.05 11.46 -12.20
CA THR A 33 8.29 11.70 -11.47
C THR A 33 9.21 10.48 -11.54
N LYS A 34 10.52 10.68 -11.30
CA LYS A 34 11.51 9.58 -11.32
C LYS A 34 11.18 8.43 -10.35
N THR A 35 10.46 8.75 -9.26
CA THR A 35 9.95 7.78 -8.29
C THR A 35 8.86 6.89 -8.87
N ASP A 36 8.04 7.38 -9.81
CA ASP A 36 6.99 6.58 -10.46
C ASP A 36 7.60 5.52 -11.38
N TRP A 37 8.71 5.87 -12.05
CA TRP A 37 9.51 4.91 -12.83
C TRP A 37 10.15 3.85 -11.94
N LEU A 38 10.60 4.22 -10.74
CA LEU A 38 11.17 3.28 -9.77
C LEU A 38 10.11 2.31 -9.24
N CYS A 39 8.90 2.79 -8.98
CA CYS A 39 7.74 1.95 -8.66
C CYS A 39 7.37 1.01 -9.81
N PHE A 40 7.37 1.51 -11.04
CA PHE A 40 7.03 0.71 -12.21
C PHE A 40 8.04 -0.42 -12.42
N ILE A 41 9.34 -0.11 -12.35
CA ILE A 41 10.41 -1.12 -12.42
C ILE A 41 10.30 -2.09 -11.23
N GLY A 42 10.06 -1.59 -10.01
CA GLY A 42 9.87 -2.42 -8.82
C GLY A 42 8.71 -3.41 -8.95
N ALA A 43 7.57 -2.96 -9.47
CA ALA A 43 6.42 -3.81 -9.72
C ALA A 43 6.73 -4.88 -10.78
N LEU A 44 7.43 -4.51 -11.85
CA LEU A 44 7.82 -5.43 -12.92
C LEU A 44 8.82 -6.48 -12.42
N LEU A 45 9.79 -6.06 -11.60
CA LEU A 45 10.72 -6.97 -10.91
C LEU A 45 9.98 -7.88 -9.93
N GLY A 46 8.97 -7.38 -9.21
CA GLY A 46 8.14 -8.18 -8.31
C GLY A 46 7.42 -9.31 -9.05
N ILE A 47 6.86 -9.04 -10.23
CA ILE A 47 6.21 -10.07 -11.07
C ILE A 47 7.21 -11.13 -11.55
N VAL A 48 8.39 -10.69 -12.00
CA VAL A 48 9.44 -11.61 -12.48
C VAL A 48 9.96 -12.47 -11.34
N LEU A 49 10.28 -11.86 -10.19
CA LEU A 49 10.75 -12.57 -9.00
C LEU A 49 9.70 -13.55 -8.46
N TRP A 50 8.42 -13.17 -8.47
CA TRP A 50 7.34 -14.07 -8.09
C TRP A 50 7.27 -15.31 -8.98
N ARG A 51 7.55 -15.19 -10.28
CA ARG A 51 7.55 -16.32 -11.21
C ARG A 51 8.76 -17.25 -11.06
N ILE A 52 9.87 -16.76 -10.50
CA ILE A 52 11.12 -17.52 -10.32
C ILE A 52 11.18 -18.18 -8.94
N THR A 53 10.45 -17.64 -7.96
CA THR A 53 10.58 -18.04 -6.56
C THR A 53 9.52 -19.08 -6.17
N ASP A 54 9.90 -20.36 -6.10
CA ASP A 54 9.03 -21.44 -5.61
C ASP A 54 8.86 -21.44 -4.08
N GLU A 55 9.65 -20.65 -3.36
CA GLU A 55 9.69 -20.60 -1.90
C GLU A 55 8.84 -19.41 -1.35
N PRO A 56 7.80 -19.67 -0.53
CA PRO A 56 6.81 -18.66 -0.16
C PRO A 56 7.36 -17.53 0.73
N LEU A 57 8.44 -17.75 1.48
CA LEU A 57 9.07 -16.74 2.34
C LEU A 57 9.77 -15.68 1.50
N THR A 58 10.53 -16.12 0.50
CA THR A 58 11.27 -15.22 -0.38
C THR A 58 10.31 -14.36 -1.23
N ALA A 59 9.21 -14.92 -1.71
CA ALA A 59 8.19 -14.18 -2.44
C ALA A 59 7.57 -13.06 -1.58
N VAL A 60 7.25 -13.34 -0.32
CA VAL A 60 6.69 -12.36 0.62
C VAL A 60 7.68 -11.23 0.90
N VAL A 61 8.95 -11.56 1.15
CA VAL A 61 10.00 -10.56 1.41
C VAL A 61 10.17 -9.61 0.23
N VAL A 62 10.26 -10.15 -0.99
CA VAL A 62 10.38 -9.35 -2.21
C VAL A 62 9.19 -8.40 -2.37
N VAL A 63 7.97 -8.92 -2.22
CA VAL A 63 6.75 -8.12 -2.34
C VAL A 63 6.73 -7.02 -1.27
N THR A 64 7.09 -7.32 -0.02
CA THR A 64 7.19 -6.31 1.04
C THR A 64 8.20 -5.21 0.69
N VAL A 65 9.38 -5.57 0.18
CA VAL A 65 10.40 -4.58 -0.22
C VAL A 65 9.90 -3.71 -1.37
N VAL A 66 9.30 -4.32 -2.40
CA VAL A 66 8.70 -3.58 -3.52
C VAL A 66 7.61 -2.64 -3.02
N ASP A 67 6.78 -3.07 -2.07
CA ASP A 67 5.70 -2.26 -1.50
C ASP A 67 6.25 -1.07 -0.69
N VAL A 68 7.33 -1.26 0.07
CA VAL A 68 8.02 -0.16 0.77
C VAL A 68 8.52 0.89 -0.23
N PHE A 69 9.12 0.46 -1.35
CA PHE A 69 9.52 1.37 -2.42
C PHE A 69 8.31 2.04 -3.09
N ALA A 70 7.21 1.30 -3.25
CA ALA A 70 5.96 1.80 -3.80
C ALA A 70 5.34 2.92 -2.95
N PHE A 71 5.52 2.87 -1.63
CA PHE A 71 5.07 3.92 -0.72
C PHE A 71 5.90 5.21 -0.80
N ALA A 72 7.15 5.17 -1.25
CA ALA A 72 8.02 6.35 -1.30
C ALA A 72 7.42 7.56 -2.08
N PRO A 73 6.90 7.42 -3.32
CA PRO A 73 6.22 8.54 -3.99
C PRO A 73 4.95 8.98 -3.25
N THR A 74 4.22 8.06 -2.64
CA THR A 74 3.02 8.37 -1.83
C THR A 74 3.38 9.26 -0.66
N PHE A 75 4.46 8.96 0.08
CA PHE A 75 4.97 9.82 1.15
C PHE A 75 5.36 11.21 0.63
N ARG A 76 6.08 11.28 -0.50
CA ARG A 76 6.47 12.55 -1.10
C ARG A 76 5.26 13.39 -1.51
N LYS A 77 4.30 12.81 -2.23
CA LYS A 77 3.08 13.48 -2.69
C LYS A 77 2.20 13.91 -1.51
N SER A 78 2.03 13.03 -0.52
CA SER A 78 1.33 13.32 0.74
C SER A 78 1.95 14.48 1.51
N TYR A 79 3.28 14.64 1.48
CA TYR A 79 3.96 15.77 2.14
C TYR A 79 3.69 17.11 1.45
N MET A 80 3.66 17.10 0.10
CA MET A 80 3.46 18.29 -0.71
C MET A 80 1.99 18.72 -0.75
N LYS A 81 1.07 17.76 -0.83
CA LYS A 81 -0.40 17.99 -0.87
C LYS A 81 -1.14 17.19 0.21
N PRO A 82 -0.95 17.53 1.50
CA PRO A 82 -1.49 16.73 2.61
C PRO A 82 -3.02 16.70 2.71
N HIS A 83 -3.76 17.53 1.97
CA HIS A 83 -5.24 17.53 1.96
C HIS A 83 -5.87 16.75 0.79
N GLU A 84 -5.11 16.40 -0.24
CA GLU A 84 -5.62 15.56 -1.34
C GLU A 84 -5.77 14.09 -0.93
N GLU A 85 -4.98 13.65 0.07
CA GLU A 85 -4.98 12.27 0.55
C GLU A 85 -6.01 12.04 1.67
N THR A 86 -6.84 11.02 1.50
CA THR A 86 -7.89 10.66 2.45
C THR A 86 -7.33 9.79 3.57
N ILE A 87 -7.03 10.40 4.73
CA ILE A 87 -6.53 9.70 5.93
C ILE A 87 -7.41 8.49 6.31
N SER A 88 -8.74 8.61 6.13
CA SER A 88 -9.69 7.53 6.41
C SER A 88 -9.39 6.25 5.63
N THR A 89 -8.93 6.34 4.38
CA THR A 89 -8.58 5.18 3.55
C THR A 89 -7.41 4.39 4.17
N TYR A 90 -6.37 5.08 4.64
CA TYR A 90 -5.21 4.45 5.28
C TYR A 90 -5.54 3.85 6.65
N VAL A 91 -6.42 4.50 7.42
CA VAL A 91 -6.91 3.97 8.70
C VAL A 91 -7.76 2.72 8.48
N LEU A 92 -8.70 2.74 7.53
CA LEU A 92 -9.50 1.57 7.17
C LEU A 92 -8.63 0.42 6.65
N SER A 93 -7.62 0.74 5.83
CA SER A 93 -6.66 -0.25 5.33
C SER A 93 -5.88 -0.91 6.48
N THR A 94 -5.41 -0.12 7.44
CA THR A 94 -4.74 -0.63 8.65
C THR A 94 -5.68 -1.53 9.46
N LEU A 95 -6.93 -1.10 9.69
CA LEU A 95 -7.91 -1.91 10.40
C LEU A 95 -8.21 -3.23 9.68
N LYS A 96 -8.32 -3.21 8.34
CA LYS A 96 -8.48 -4.41 7.51
C LYS A 96 -7.32 -5.38 7.71
N TYR A 97 -6.08 -4.89 7.70
CA TYR A 97 -4.91 -5.75 7.90
C TYR A 97 -4.81 -6.29 9.32
N VAL A 98 -5.14 -5.49 10.35
CA VAL A 98 -5.19 -5.96 11.74
C VAL A 98 -6.25 -7.06 11.92
N LEU A 99 -7.47 -6.87 11.39
CA LEU A 99 -8.50 -7.90 11.41
C LEU A 99 -8.10 -9.13 10.61
N GLY A 100 -7.42 -8.94 9.47
CA GLY A 100 -6.86 -10.02 8.67
C GLY A 100 -5.81 -10.83 9.43
N ILE A 101 -4.94 -10.17 10.20
CA ILE A 101 -3.96 -10.84 11.07
C ILE A 101 -4.67 -11.62 12.18
N ALA A 102 -5.70 -11.04 12.81
CA ALA A 102 -6.47 -11.72 13.85
C ALA A 102 -7.24 -12.95 13.32
N ALA A 103 -7.62 -12.94 12.04
CA ALA A 103 -8.29 -14.05 11.38
C ALA A 103 -7.34 -15.13 10.83
N LEU A 104 -6.01 -14.93 10.91
CA LEU A 104 -5.05 -15.96 10.48
C LEU A 104 -5.10 -17.16 11.43
N GLY A 105 -5.41 -18.34 10.88
CA GLY A 105 -5.37 -19.60 11.62
C GLY A 105 -3.96 -20.11 11.93
N SER A 106 -2.92 -19.54 11.30
CA SER A 106 -1.52 -19.87 11.59
C SER A 106 -0.63 -18.63 11.53
N PHE A 107 0.13 -18.42 12.60
CA PHE A 107 1.09 -17.33 12.74
C PHE A 107 2.47 -17.82 12.27
N ASN A 108 2.76 -17.64 10.99
CA ASN A 108 4.06 -17.95 10.39
C ASN A 108 4.69 -16.67 9.83
N ALA A 109 6.02 -16.68 9.69
CA ALA A 109 6.74 -15.53 9.14
C ALA A 109 6.20 -15.12 7.76
N THR A 110 5.88 -16.08 6.89
CA THR A 110 5.25 -15.85 5.56
C THR A 110 3.92 -15.11 5.62
N THR A 111 3.07 -15.39 6.62
CA THR A 111 1.70 -14.85 6.68
C THR A 111 1.63 -13.53 7.43
N LEU A 112 2.61 -13.24 8.30
CA LEU A 112 2.66 -12.03 9.10
C LEU A 112 3.49 -10.90 8.48
N LEU A 113 4.58 -11.22 7.79
CA LEU A 113 5.58 -10.22 7.36
C LEU A 113 4.93 -9.10 6.54
N PHE A 114 4.15 -9.49 5.53
CA PHE A 114 3.48 -8.56 4.65
C PHE A 114 2.43 -7.69 5.36
N PRO A 115 1.39 -8.24 6.01
CA PRO A 115 0.37 -7.41 6.63
C PRO A 115 0.91 -6.55 7.79
N VAL A 116 1.93 -7.01 8.54
CA VAL A 116 2.59 -6.19 9.56
C VAL A 116 3.35 -5.02 8.92
N ALA A 117 4.12 -5.27 7.86
CA ALA A 117 4.85 -4.20 7.16
C ALA A 117 3.89 -3.13 6.60
N VAL A 118 2.79 -3.55 5.97
CA VAL A 118 1.78 -2.63 5.43
C VAL A 118 1.09 -1.83 6.53
N CYS A 119 0.79 -2.44 7.69
CA CYS A 119 0.28 -1.72 8.85
C CYS A 119 1.24 -0.63 9.32
N LEU A 120 2.54 -0.92 9.40
CA LEU A 120 3.57 0.06 9.80
C LEU A 120 3.69 1.20 8.77
N LEU A 121 3.69 0.90 7.48
CA LEU A 121 3.73 1.90 6.40
C LEU A 121 2.51 2.81 6.44
N ASN A 122 1.31 2.25 6.53
CA ASN A 122 0.08 3.04 6.63
C ASN A 122 0.08 3.91 7.90
N SER A 123 0.48 3.36 9.04
CA SER A 123 0.50 4.09 10.30
C SER A 123 1.49 5.26 10.27
N SER A 124 2.70 5.02 9.75
CA SER A 124 3.70 6.08 9.59
C SER A 124 3.25 7.19 8.63
N LEU A 125 2.55 6.84 7.54
CA LEU A 125 1.97 7.82 6.62
C LEU A 125 0.87 8.66 7.29
N VAL A 126 -0.03 8.02 8.05
CA VAL A 126 -1.07 8.71 8.83
C VAL A 126 -0.45 9.66 9.86
N THR A 127 0.56 9.23 10.60
CA THR A 127 1.27 10.07 11.58
C THR A 127 1.92 11.27 10.90
N MET A 128 2.60 11.06 9.77
CA MET A 128 3.22 12.13 8.99
C MET A 128 2.20 13.15 8.49
N LEU A 129 1.07 12.70 7.94
CA LEU A 129 -0.03 13.58 7.52
C LEU A 129 -0.61 14.38 8.68
N PHE A 130 -0.80 13.76 9.86
CA PHE A 130 -1.29 14.46 11.05
C PHE A 130 -0.33 15.58 11.50
N ILE A 131 0.96 15.31 11.56
CA ILE A 131 1.99 16.30 11.93
C ILE A 131 2.02 17.43 10.91
N ARG A 132 2.03 17.11 9.60
CA ARG A 132 2.09 18.10 8.52
C ARG A 132 0.86 19.00 8.48
N ARG A 133 -0.34 18.43 8.65
CA ARG A 133 -1.59 19.20 8.73
C ARG A 133 -1.63 20.12 9.96
N ARG A 134 -1.07 19.69 11.10
CA ARG A 134 -0.94 20.55 12.30
C ARG A 134 0.00 21.73 12.05
N GLN A 135 1.18 21.49 11.47
CA GLN A 135 2.13 22.57 11.14
C GLN A 135 1.52 23.62 10.22
N LEU A 136 0.80 23.20 9.17
CA LEU A 136 0.16 24.13 8.23
C LEU A 136 -1.00 24.93 8.86
N LYS A 137 -1.70 24.35 9.84
CA LYS A 137 -2.71 25.11 10.62
C LYS A 137 -2.07 26.18 11.51
N THR A 138 -0.90 25.90 12.09
CA THR A 138 -0.17 26.85 12.95
C THR A 138 0.45 28.00 12.17
N THR A 139 0.86 27.82 10.91
CA THR A 139 1.42 28.90 10.08
C THR A 139 0.36 29.87 9.54
N ASN A 140 -0.90 29.45 9.45
CA ASN A 140 -2.02 30.27 8.96
C ASN A 140 -2.85 30.93 10.09
N ALA A 141 -2.40 30.84 11.34
CA ALA A 141 -3.01 31.47 12.52
C ALA A 141 -2.10 32.56 13.06
#